data_AF-M5U1Z3-F1
#
_entry.id   AF-M5U1Z3-F1
#
_cell.length_a   1.000
_cell.length_b   1.000
_cell.length_c   1.000
_cell.angle_alpha   90.00
_cell.angle_beta   90.00
_cell.angle_gamma   90.00
#
_symmetry.space_group_name_H-M   'P 1'
#
loop_
_entity.id
_entity.type
_entity.pdbx_description
1 polymer ?
#
loop_
_entity_poly.entity_id
_entity_poly.type
_entity_poly.pdbx_seq_one_letter_code
_entity_poly.pdbx_strand_id
1 'polypeptide(L)'
;MYGPAAAAAVAPEPAKRMVFRGMGFGVTQSTWFPDVNTVGTDYTLPEGLKPLARHKDDFTVIQNLYHQYSRSGHSGSTFWLTGANQFAVPGKSFHNTVSMDQVAATKIGLKTRFSSLQLSGKKLEGAGSGHGPGLSLAWDHSGKPMPAYETPNATFHKLFSNDNAPLEEQRARMAENRSVLDTVLADARAVRRRTNQSDHEKLDEYLESIRDIETRIAKEENWLGAPRPRPDKALKEPGGALSGIEEVRVMYDLMAAALQVDATRVITFGSNLNSMHTLINCPTLVAGGGSGIKQGQHLVMNNLRTPLCNLWLGLLRGSGIKAEAFGDSTGIIDELFG
;
A
#
# COMPACT_ATOMS: atom_id res chain seq x y z
N MET A 1 48.52 9.66 28.64
CA MET A 1 47.84 9.20 27.40
C MET A 1 46.36 9.06 27.71
N TYR A 2 45.54 10.03 27.28
CA TYR A 2 44.09 9.89 27.32
C TYR A 2 43.68 9.18 26.03
N GLY A 3 43.18 7.94 26.14
CA GLY A 3 42.63 7.20 25.01
C GLY A 3 41.37 7.88 24.48
N PRO A 4 41.08 7.77 23.17
CA PRO A 4 39.86 8.35 22.60
C PRO A 4 38.65 7.71 23.27
N ALA A 5 37.76 8.56 23.79
CA ALA A 5 36.47 8.14 24.33
C ALA A 5 35.71 7.40 23.23
N ALA A 6 35.32 6.14 23.49
CA ALA A 6 34.48 5.38 22.60
C ALA A 6 33.19 6.15 22.35
N ALA A 7 32.95 6.53 21.10
CA ALA A 7 31.70 7.17 20.70
C ALA A 7 30.54 6.25 21.09
N ALA A 8 29.60 6.77 21.88
CA ALA A 8 28.40 6.04 22.26
C ALA A 8 27.70 5.53 20.99
N ALA A 9 27.35 4.25 20.97
CA ALA A 9 26.61 3.66 19.86
C ALA A 9 25.29 4.42 19.68
N VAL A 10 25.11 5.03 18.51
CA VAL A 10 23.87 5.72 18.15
C VAL A 10 22.76 4.68 18.15
N ALA A 11 21.73 4.88 18.97
CA ALA A 11 20.56 4.02 18.98
C ALA A 11 19.96 3.97 17.55
N PRO A 12 19.58 2.78 17.04
CA PRO A 12 19.03 2.67 15.70
C PRO A 12 17.77 3.53 15.58
N GLU A 13 17.68 4.33 14.52
CA GLU A 13 16.48 5.13 14.25
C GLU A 13 15.22 4.24 14.20
N PRO A 14 14.10 4.71 14.76
CA PRO A 14 12.84 3.97 14.72
C PRO A 14 12.45 3.58 13.28
N ALA A 15 12.06 2.33 13.09
CA ALA A 15 11.60 1.86 11.78
C ALA A 15 10.35 2.63 11.31
N LYS A 16 10.48 3.36 10.20
CA LYS A 16 9.34 3.95 9.49
C LYS A 16 8.44 2.83 8.96
N ARG A 17 7.13 3.07 9.04
CA ARG A 17 6.07 2.15 8.58
C ARG A 17 5.03 2.96 7.81
N MET A 18 4.47 2.38 6.77
CA MET A 18 3.41 3.00 5.96
C MET A 18 2.23 2.05 5.83
N VAL A 19 1.04 2.54 6.16
CA VAL A 19 -0.20 1.79 6.07
C VAL A 19 -1.19 2.60 5.25
N PHE A 20 -1.69 2.00 4.17
CA PHE A 20 -2.70 2.60 3.30
C PHE A 20 -4.00 1.82 3.48
N ARG A 21 -5.03 2.50 3.98
CA ARG A 21 -6.37 1.92 4.10
C ARG A 21 -7.33 2.61 3.13
N GLY A 22 -7.67 1.92 2.05
CA GLY A 22 -8.71 2.37 1.13
C GLY A 22 -10.08 1.89 1.59
N MET A 23 -11.00 2.84 1.80
CA MET A 23 -12.41 2.59 2.11
C MET A 23 -13.34 2.84 0.90
N GLY A 24 -12.77 2.91 -0.30
CA GLY A 24 -13.51 3.03 -1.56
C GLY A 24 -14.29 4.34 -1.68
N PHE A 25 -13.71 5.52 -1.44
CA PHE A 25 -14.37 6.84 -1.63
C PHE A 25 -15.75 7.06 -0.97
N GLY A 26 -16.19 6.14 -0.10
CA GLY A 26 -17.56 6.07 0.39
C GLY A 26 -17.71 6.45 1.84
N VAL A 27 -18.15 7.68 2.12
CA VAL A 27 -18.54 8.12 3.46
C VAL A 27 -19.81 8.97 3.37
N THR A 28 -20.56 9.05 4.46
CA THR A 28 -21.64 10.03 4.57
C THR A 28 -21.02 11.42 4.69
N GLN A 29 -20.98 12.19 3.60
CA GLN A 29 -20.27 13.49 3.57
C GLN A 29 -20.71 14.45 4.68
N SER A 30 -22.00 14.48 5.00
CA SER A 30 -22.56 15.34 6.05
C SER A 30 -22.06 15.00 7.46
N THR A 31 -21.43 13.85 7.66
CA THR A 31 -20.94 13.40 8.97
C THR A 31 -19.45 13.12 9.00
N TRP A 32 -18.72 13.23 7.88
CA TRP A 32 -17.30 12.88 7.83
C TRP A 32 -16.36 14.06 8.11
N PHE A 33 -16.76 15.24 7.68
CA PHE A 33 -15.90 16.40 7.63
C PHE A 33 -16.23 17.42 8.72
N PRO A 34 -15.22 18.00 9.41
CA PRO A 34 -15.43 19.16 10.27
C PRO A 34 -15.95 20.37 9.48
N ASP A 35 -16.38 21.41 10.18
CA ASP A 35 -16.72 22.69 9.55
C ASP A 35 -15.52 23.24 8.77
N VAL A 36 -15.73 23.52 7.47
CA VAL A 36 -14.73 24.03 6.54
C VAL A 36 -14.11 25.36 7.01
N ASN A 37 -14.80 26.13 7.85
CA ASN A 37 -14.33 27.40 8.39
C ASN A 37 -13.49 27.25 9.67
N THR A 38 -13.41 26.04 10.25
CA THR A 38 -12.67 25.78 11.49
C THR A 38 -11.45 24.92 11.21
N VAL A 39 -10.35 25.57 10.79
CA VAL A 39 -9.06 24.92 10.52
C VAL A 39 -8.19 24.85 11.78
N GLY A 40 -7.13 24.03 11.75
CA GLY A 40 -6.21 23.88 12.88
C GLY A 40 -6.70 22.86 13.91
N THR A 41 -6.32 23.02 15.17
CA THR A 41 -6.57 22.03 16.24
C THR A 41 -7.94 22.12 16.88
N ASP A 42 -8.62 23.25 16.73
CA ASP A 42 -9.82 23.60 17.51
C ASP A 42 -11.12 23.12 16.86
N TYR A 43 -11.03 22.32 15.80
CA TYR A 43 -12.19 21.77 15.13
C TYR A 43 -12.97 20.78 16.01
N THR A 44 -14.29 20.79 15.83
CA THR A 44 -15.15 19.77 16.45
C THR A 44 -15.15 18.51 15.60
N LEU A 45 -14.95 17.37 16.26
CA LEU A 45 -14.95 16.08 15.59
C LEU A 45 -16.36 15.75 15.09
N PRO A 46 -16.56 15.49 13.78
CA PRO A 46 -17.88 15.22 13.23
C PRO A 46 -18.37 13.81 13.62
N GLU A 47 -19.69 13.58 13.50
CA GLU A 47 -20.36 12.36 13.95
C GLU A 47 -19.67 11.07 13.46
N GLY A 48 -19.34 11.01 12.17
CA GLY A 48 -18.72 9.83 11.53
C GLY A 48 -17.32 9.52 12.05
N LEU A 49 -16.65 10.48 12.69
CA LEU A 49 -15.33 10.30 13.29
C LEU A 49 -15.37 10.16 14.81
N LYS A 50 -16.54 10.26 15.48
CA LYS A 50 -16.66 10.09 16.94
C LYS A 50 -16.01 8.82 17.50
N PRO A 51 -16.04 7.65 16.83
CA PRO A 51 -15.35 6.46 17.32
C PRO A 51 -13.82 6.64 17.49
N LEU A 52 -13.23 7.65 16.83
CA LEU A 52 -11.82 8.00 16.89
C LEU A 52 -11.52 9.15 17.86
N ALA A 53 -12.48 9.60 18.68
CA ALA A 53 -12.32 10.77 19.55
C ALA A 53 -11.09 10.71 20.46
N ARG A 54 -10.77 9.52 21.01
CA ARG A 54 -9.58 9.30 21.85
C ARG A 54 -8.24 9.48 21.11
N HIS A 55 -8.28 9.53 19.78
CA HIS A 55 -7.14 9.67 18.87
C HIS A 55 -7.17 10.99 18.11
N LYS A 56 -8.02 11.96 18.49
CA LYS A 56 -8.16 13.23 17.76
C LYS A 56 -6.81 13.90 17.51
N ASP A 57 -5.91 13.85 18.48
CA ASP A 57 -4.58 14.48 18.39
C ASP A 57 -3.55 13.61 17.64
N ASP A 58 -3.90 12.39 17.24
CA ASP A 58 -3.05 11.43 16.54
C ASP A 58 -3.26 11.39 15.03
N PHE A 59 -4.29 12.08 14.52
CA PHE A 59 -4.59 12.17 13.09
C PHE A 59 -4.91 13.60 12.64
N THR A 60 -4.69 13.86 11.37
CA THR A 60 -5.08 15.10 10.68
C THR A 60 -6.16 14.79 9.65
N VAL A 61 -7.24 15.59 9.66
CA VAL A 61 -8.29 15.55 8.64
C VAL A 61 -7.91 16.49 7.51
N ILE A 62 -7.93 16.03 6.26
CA ILE A 62 -7.65 16.87 5.09
C ILE A 62 -8.89 16.92 4.21
N GLN A 63 -9.40 18.13 3.97
CA GLN A 63 -10.49 18.41 3.04
C GLN A 63 -10.00 18.98 1.72
N ASN A 64 -10.84 18.90 0.70
CA ASN A 64 -10.65 19.45 -0.64
C ASN A 64 -9.50 18.80 -1.45
N LEU A 65 -9.18 17.55 -1.13
CA LEU A 65 -8.38 16.70 -2.02
C LEU A 65 -9.23 16.15 -3.16
N TYR A 66 -8.62 16.07 -4.33
CA TYR A 66 -9.26 15.68 -5.58
C TYR A 66 -8.49 14.57 -6.28
N HIS A 67 -9.21 13.61 -6.85
CA HIS A 67 -8.63 12.54 -7.67
C HIS A 67 -8.77 12.92 -9.15
N GLN A 68 -7.73 13.52 -9.72
CA GLN A 68 -7.80 14.27 -10.99
C GLN A 68 -8.29 13.46 -12.20
N TYR A 69 -7.81 12.23 -12.33
CA TYR A 69 -8.04 11.42 -13.54
C TYR A 69 -9.10 10.34 -13.38
N SER A 70 -9.70 10.23 -12.20
CA SER A 70 -10.85 9.37 -12.01
C SER A 70 -12.12 10.02 -12.59
N ARG A 71 -12.96 9.22 -13.26
CA ARG A 71 -14.23 9.67 -13.87
C ARG A 71 -15.48 9.11 -13.18
N SER A 72 -15.34 8.07 -12.37
CA SER A 72 -16.41 7.51 -11.54
C SER A 72 -15.86 7.21 -10.15
N GLY A 73 -16.63 7.56 -9.11
CA GLY A 73 -16.25 7.29 -7.73
C GLY A 73 -15.92 5.82 -7.48
N HIS A 74 -16.62 4.92 -8.16
CA HIS A 74 -16.44 3.49 -8.04
C HIS A 74 -15.14 3.01 -8.74
N SER A 75 -14.95 3.37 -10.02
CA SER A 75 -13.75 2.99 -10.79
C SER A 75 -12.48 3.75 -10.39
N GLY A 76 -12.60 4.90 -9.73
CA GLY A 76 -11.48 5.68 -9.23
C GLY A 76 -10.62 4.97 -8.21
N SER A 77 -11.20 4.00 -7.49
CA SER A 77 -10.50 3.19 -6.50
C SER A 77 -9.31 2.44 -7.11
N THR A 78 -9.43 2.04 -8.37
CA THR A 78 -8.39 1.42 -9.20
C THR A 78 -7.10 2.26 -9.24
N PHE A 79 -7.24 3.59 -9.17
CA PHE A 79 -6.16 4.55 -9.34
C PHE A 79 -5.83 5.30 -8.04
N TRP A 80 -6.43 4.93 -6.90
CA TRP A 80 -6.32 5.70 -5.66
C TRP A 80 -4.87 5.81 -5.14
N LEU A 81 -4.12 4.71 -5.17
CA LEU A 81 -2.71 4.70 -4.76
C LEU A 81 -1.73 5.04 -5.88
N THR A 82 -2.19 5.26 -7.12
CA THR A 82 -1.30 5.50 -8.26
C THR A 82 -1.42 6.92 -8.81
N GLY A 83 -2.61 7.52 -8.72
CA GLY A 83 -2.93 8.79 -9.38
C GLY A 83 -2.91 8.72 -10.90
N ALA A 84 -2.88 7.51 -11.48
CA ALA A 84 -2.65 7.34 -12.91
C ALA A 84 -3.82 7.86 -13.75
N ASN A 85 -3.47 8.40 -14.92
CA ASN A 85 -4.45 8.69 -15.96
C ASN A 85 -4.71 7.44 -16.80
N GLN A 86 -5.93 6.90 -16.70
CA GLN A 86 -6.34 5.71 -17.45
C GLN A 86 -6.21 5.84 -18.99
N PHE A 87 -6.10 7.07 -19.50
CA PHE A 87 -5.93 7.38 -20.92
C PHE A 87 -4.61 8.06 -21.24
N ALA A 88 -3.58 7.92 -20.38
CA ALA A 88 -2.27 8.53 -20.62
C ALA A 88 -1.61 8.02 -21.91
N VAL A 89 -1.94 6.80 -22.35
CA VAL A 89 -1.38 6.17 -23.55
C VAL A 89 -2.41 6.21 -24.67
N PRO A 90 -2.14 6.92 -25.78
CA PRO A 90 -3.03 6.97 -26.94
C PRO A 90 -3.39 5.56 -27.44
N GLY A 91 -4.68 5.34 -27.71
CA GLY A 91 -5.17 4.05 -28.23
C GLY A 91 -5.34 2.93 -27.19
N LYS A 92 -4.92 3.12 -25.94
CA LYS A 92 -5.20 2.17 -24.84
C LYS A 92 -6.45 2.59 -24.07
N SER A 93 -7.31 1.61 -23.75
CA SER A 93 -8.53 1.82 -22.94
C SER A 93 -8.26 1.81 -21.44
N PHE A 94 -7.06 1.41 -21.03
CA PHE A 94 -6.62 1.34 -19.65
C PHE A 94 -5.10 1.55 -19.56
N HIS A 95 -4.69 2.36 -18.58
CA HIS A 95 -3.30 2.56 -18.22
C HIS A 95 -3.23 2.82 -16.71
N ASN A 96 -2.24 2.23 -16.05
CA ASN A 96 -1.94 2.49 -14.65
C ASN A 96 -0.43 2.65 -14.46
N THR A 97 -0.03 3.04 -13.25
CA THR A 97 1.38 3.23 -12.88
C THR A 97 1.66 2.55 -11.54
N VAL A 98 2.91 2.59 -11.10
CA VAL A 98 3.32 2.10 -9.77
C VAL A 98 2.51 2.74 -8.66
N SER A 99 2.07 1.93 -7.71
CA SER A 99 1.36 2.43 -6.53
C SER A 99 2.31 2.91 -5.45
N MET A 100 1.82 3.88 -4.67
CA MET A 100 2.53 4.55 -3.58
C MET A 100 3.16 3.56 -2.57
N ASP A 101 2.44 2.49 -2.23
CA ASP A 101 2.94 1.45 -1.34
C ASP A 101 4.10 0.66 -1.96
N GLN A 102 4.09 0.38 -3.25
CA GLN A 102 5.21 -0.29 -3.92
C GLN A 102 6.43 0.63 -4.02
N VAL A 103 6.23 1.92 -4.30
CA VAL A 103 7.31 2.91 -4.21
C VAL A 103 7.90 2.92 -2.79
N ALA A 104 7.07 2.93 -1.76
CA ALA A 104 7.53 2.87 -0.36
C ALA A 104 8.29 1.56 -0.05
N ALA A 105 7.82 0.43 -0.59
CA ALA A 105 8.40 -0.89 -0.38
C ALA A 105 9.84 -1.00 -0.91
N THR A 106 10.18 -0.27 -1.98
CA THR A 106 11.55 -0.23 -2.54
C THR A 106 12.60 0.27 -1.55
N LYS A 107 12.20 1.00 -0.50
CA LYS A 107 13.12 1.56 0.49
C LYS A 107 12.86 1.02 1.90
N ILE A 108 11.61 1.11 2.33
CA ILE A 108 11.22 0.78 3.72
C ILE A 108 11.01 -0.72 3.88
N GLY A 109 10.52 -1.39 2.82
CA GLY A 109 10.21 -2.81 2.82
C GLY A 109 11.42 -3.74 2.74
N LEU A 110 12.60 -3.24 2.39
CA LEU A 110 13.79 -4.07 2.19
C LEU A 110 14.30 -4.75 3.48
N LYS A 111 13.98 -4.17 4.64
CA LYS A 111 14.47 -4.64 5.96
C LYS A 111 13.55 -5.68 6.62
N THR A 112 12.44 -6.03 5.98
CA THR A 112 11.45 -6.99 6.52
C THR A 112 11.28 -8.17 5.60
N ARG A 113 10.78 -9.29 6.14
CA ARG A 113 10.54 -10.52 5.37
C ARG A 113 9.65 -10.30 4.15
N PHE A 114 8.55 -9.57 4.32
CA PHE A 114 7.69 -9.15 3.22
C PHE A 114 7.99 -7.69 2.88
N SER A 115 8.22 -7.36 1.60
CA SER A 115 8.49 -5.97 1.17
C SER A 115 7.28 -5.08 1.38
N SER A 116 6.10 -5.65 1.16
CA SER A 116 4.81 -5.04 1.35
C SER A 116 3.79 -6.17 1.56
N LEU A 117 2.64 -5.83 2.15
CA LEU A 117 1.54 -6.76 2.37
C LEU A 117 0.27 -6.18 1.76
N GLN A 118 -0.21 -6.80 0.69
CA GLN A 118 -1.44 -6.44 -0.01
C GLN A 118 -2.60 -7.22 0.58
N LEU A 119 -3.57 -6.52 1.12
CA LEU A 119 -4.77 -7.07 1.74
C LEU A 119 -6.00 -6.52 1.01
N SER A 120 -7.04 -7.32 0.94
CA SER A 120 -8.35 -6.84 0.48
C SER A 120 -9.49 -7.57 1.19
N GLY A 121 -10.70 -7.04 1.06
CA GLY A 121 -11.89 -7.84 1.32
C GLY A 121 -12.09 -8.88 0.21
N LYS A 122 -12.92 -9.90 0.48
CA LYS A 122 -13.33 -10.88 -0.54
C LYS A 122 -14.00 -10.19 -1.72
N LYS A 123 -13.57 -10.49 -2.95
CA LYS A 123 -14.24 -9.94 -4.14
C LYS A 123 -15.72 -10.35 -4.14
N LEU A 124 -16.63 -9.38 -4.26
CA LEU A 124 -18.03 -9.67 -4.52
C LEU A 124 -18.15 -10.24 -5.95
N GLU A 125 -18.74 -11.43 -6.09
CA GLU A 125 -18.95 -12.06 -7.40
C GLU A 125 -20.00 -11.29 -8.21
N GLY A 126 -19.75 -11.10 -9.51
CA GLY A 126 -20.68 -10.45 -10.45
C GLY A 126 -20.06 -9.33 -11.30
N ALA A 127 -20.72 -9.01 -12.41
CA ALA A 127 -20.42 -7.81 -13.19
C ALA A 127 -20.76 -6.57 -12.34
N GLY A 128 -19.84 -5.60 -12.24
CA GLY A 128 -20.14 -4.31 -11.60
C GLY A 128 -19.64 -4.11 -10.17
N SER A 129 -18.66 -4.89 -9.67
CA SER A 129 -17.92 -4.47 -8.45
C SER A 129 -17.13 -3.17 -8.64
N GLY A 130 -16.97 -2.74 -9.90
CA GLY A 130 -16.42 -1.46 -10.36
C GLY A 130 -15.10 -0.98 -9.77
N HIS A 131 -14.37 -1.83 -9.05
CA HIS A 131 -13.04 -1.60 -8.53
C HIS A 131 -11.91 -2.01 -9.51
N GLY A 132 -12.21 -2.19 -10.80
CA GLY A 132 -11.22 -2.64 -11.79
C GLY A 132 -10.93 -4.15 -11.70
N PRO A 133 -9.71 -4.62 -12.01
CA PRO A 133 -9.39 -6.06 -12.07
C PRO A 133 -9.52 -6.80 -10.73
N GLY A 134 -9.55 -6.08 -9.59
CA GLY A 134 -9.72 -6.65 -8.26
C GLY A 134 -9.82 -5.56 -7.19
N LEU A 135 -9.79 -5.94 -5.91
CA LEU A 135 -9.85 -5.01 -4.76
C LEU A 135 -8.47 -4.64 -4.20
N SER A 136 -7.42 -5.25 -4.75
CA SER A 136 -6.06 -4.81 -4.45
C SER A 136 -5.86 -3.40 -4.98
N LEU A 137 -5.35 -2.53 -4.11
CA LEU A 137 -5.00 -1.16 -4.46
C LEU A 137 -3.54 -1.05 -4.92
N ALA A 138 -2.80 -2.16 -4.90
CA ALA A 138 -1.37 -2.21 -5.20
C ALA A 138 -1.12 -2.55 -6.67
N TRP A 139 -0.19 -1.81 -7.25
CA TRP A 139 0.20 -1.88 -8.64
C TRP A 139 1.73 -1.89 -8.72
N ASP A 140 2.26 -2.86 -9.48
CA ASP A 140 3.68 -2.99 -9.67
C ASP A 140 4.26 -1.83 -10.48
N HIS A 141 5.58 -1.83 -10.66
CA HIS A 141 6.26 -0.74 -11.33
C HIS A 141 5.86 -0.56 -12.81
N SER A 142 5.26 -1.59 -13.41
CA SER A 142 4.76 -1.61 -14.78
C SER A 142 3.28 -1.23 -14.88
N GLY A 143 2.64 -0.89 -13.76
CA GLY A 143 1.22 -0.56 -13.72
C GLY A 143 0.33 -1.79 -13.91
N LYS A 144 0.77 -2.98 -13.46
CA LYS A 144 -0.07 -4.19 -13.40
C LYS A 144 -0.55 -4.46 -11.97
N PRO A 145 -1.77 -5.02 -11.80
CA PRO A 145 -2.35 -5.21 -10.48
C PRO A 145 -1.62 -6.33 -9.73
N MET A 146 -1.29 -6.08 -8.46
CA MET A 146 -0.73 -7.10 -7.57
C MET A 146 -1.84 -7.83 -6.83
N PRO A 147 -1.79 -9.17 -6.68
CA PRO A 147 -2.80 -9.92 -5.94
C PRO A 147 -2.77 -9.56 -4.44
N ALA A 148 -3.94 -9.56 -3.81
CA ALA A 148 -4.09 -9.30 -2.38
C ALA A 148 -4.56 -10.56 -1.63
N TYR A 149 -4.26 -10.64 -0.35
CA TYR A 149 -4.85 -11.64 0.55
C TYR A 149 -6.26 -11.20 0.94
N GLU A 150 -7.25 -11.97 0.49
CA GLU A 150 -8.66 -11.62 0.60
C GLU A 150 -9.33 -12.07 1.91
N THR A 151 -8.66 -12.91 2.71
CA THR A 151 -9.23 -13.47 3.94
C THR A 151 -8.27 -13.38 5.12
N PRO A 152 -8.81 -13.29 6.36
CA PRO A 152 -8.00 -13.36 7.57
C PRO A 152 -7.15 -14.63 7.67
N ASN A 153 -7.72 -15.78 7.29
CA ASN A 153 -7.02 -17.07 7.38
C ASN A 153 -5.83 -17.13 6.40
N ALA A 154 -6.02 -16.73 5.13
CA ALA A 154 -4.93 -16.66 4.15
C ALA A 154 -3.82 -15.68 4.60
N THR A 155 -4.21 -14.54 5.16
CA THR A 155 -3.28 -13.53 5.70
C THR A 155 -2.50 -14.08 6.90
N PHE A 156 -3.18 -14.74 7.84
CA PHE A 156 -2.56 -15.38 9.00
C PHE A 156 -1.52 -16.42 8.58
N HIS A 157 -1.86 -17.32 7.66
CA HIS A 157 -0.93 -18.34 7.20
C HIS A 157 0.26 -17.74 6.45
N LYS A 158 0.05 -16.72 5.61
CA LYS A 158 1.17 -16.04 4.95
C LYS A 158 2.16 -15.46 5.97
N LEU A 159 1.64 -14.81 7.01
CA LEU A 159 2.47 -14.14 8.02
C LEU A 159 3.14 -15.10 8.99
N PHE A 160 2.41 -16.12 9.46
CA PHE A 160 2.76 -16.85 10.67
C PHE A 160 2.86 -18.38 10.52
N SER A 161 2.42 -18.98 9.42
CA SER A 161 2.65 -20.42 9.21
C SER A 161 4.12 -20.72 8.99
N ASN A 162 4.60 -21.82 9.55
CA ASN A 162 5.95 -22.30 9.27
C ASN A 162 5.93 -23.19 8.02
N ASP A 163 6.99 -23.07 7.21
CA ASP A 163 7.32 -24.13 6.27
C ASP A 163 8.14 -25.15 7.06
N ASN A 164 7.53 -26.30 7.35
CA ASN A 164 8.14 -27.35 8.16
C ASN A 164 9.03 -28.28 7.33
N ALA A 165 9.14 -28.07 6.01
CA ALA A 165 10.08 -28.82 5.19
C ALA A 165 11.52 -28.55 5.65
N PRO A 166 12.43 -29.54 5.56
CA PRO A 166 13.85 -29.31 5.82
C PRO A 166 14.40 -28.14 4.98
N LEU A 167 15.31 -27.35 5.54
CA LEU A 167 15.86 -26.18 4.84
C LEU A 167 16.50 -26.52 3.48
N GLU A 168 17.11 -27.70 3.37
CA GLU A 168 17.67 -28.20 2.10
C GLU A 168 16.60 -28.44 1.04
N GLU A 169 15.42 -28.93 1.42
CA GLU A 169 14.29 -29.09 0.50
C GLU A 169 13.74 -27.72 0.08
N GLN A 170 13.63 -26.77 1.02
CA GLN A 170 13.20 -25.40 0.70
C GLN A 170 14.16 -24.74 -0.30
N ARG A 171 15.47 -24.89 -0.10
CA ARG A 171 16.52 -24.41 -1.02
C ARG A 171 16.42 -25.09 -2.39
N ALA A 172 16.24 -26.41 -2.43
CA ALA A 172 16.10 -27.15 -3.67
C ALA A 172 14.89 -26.67 -4.49
N ARG A 173 13.72 -26.49 -3.86
CA ARG A 173 12.52 -25.94 -4.51
C ARG A 173 12.76 -24.53 -5.06
N MET A 174 13.46 -23.66 -4.32
CA MET A 174 13.80 -22.32 -4.80
C MET A 174 14.78 -22.34 -5.97
N ALA A 175 15.79 -23.22 -5.94
CA ALA A 175 16.73 -23.41 -7.03
C ALA A 175 16.04 -23.91 -8.31
N GLU A 176 15.11 -24.87 -8.18
CA GLU A 176 14.27 -25.35 -9.27
C GLU A 176 13.44 -24.21 -9.87
N ASN A 177 12.75 -23.42 -9.04
CA ASN A 177 11.99 -22.26 -9.49
C ASN A 177 12.85 -21.27 -10.29
N ARG A 178 14.08 -20.99 -9.85
CA ARG A 178 15.01 -20.11 -10.59
C ARG A 178 15.37 -20.71 -11.96
N SER A 179 15.68 -22.00 -12.02
CA SER A 179 15.97 -22.68 -13.28
C SER A 179 14.81 -22.63 -14.27
N VAL A 180 13.57 -22.74 -13.78
CA VAL A 180 12.36 -22.58 -14.61
C VAL A 180 12.26 -21.15 -15.13
N LEU A 181 12.46 -20.14 -14.29
CA LEU A 181 12.41 -18.74 -14.72
C LEU A 181 13.52 -18.41 -15.74
N ASP A 182 14.74 -18.92 -15.54
CA ASP A 182 15.84 -18.76 -16.50
C ASP A 182 15.49 -19.33 -17.88
N THR A 183 14.81 -20.49 -17.90
CA THR A 183 14.32 -21.12 -19.14
C THR A 183 13.27 -20.25 -19.82
N VAL A 184 12.27 -19.77 -19.07
CA VAL A 184 11.23 -18.88 -19.59
C VAL A 184 11.83 -17.57 -20.13
N LEU A 185 12.84 -17.01 -19.45
CA LEU A 185 13.54 -15.81 -19.92
C LEU A 185 14.30 -16.05 -21.22
N ALA A 186 14.96 -17.20 -21.35
CA ALA A 186 15.65 -17.57 -22.59
C ALA A 186 14.68 -17.70 -23.76
N ASP A 187 13.53 -18.36 -23.55
CA ASP A 187 12.49 -18.53 -24.55
C ASP A 187 11.84 -17.19 -24.93
N ALA A 188 11.52 -16.35 -23.95
CA ALA A 188 10.96 -15.02 -24.19
C ALA A 188 11.92 -14.14 -25.03
N ARG A 189 13.23 -14.20 -24.77
CA ARG A 189 14.25 -13.52 -25.59
C ARG A 189 14.34 -14.10 -27.01
N ALA A 190 14.16 -15.41 -27.17
CA ALA A 190 14.14 -16.05 -28.48
C ALA A 190 12.92 -15.63 -29.31
N VAL A 191 11.73 -15.57 -28.68
CA VAL A 191 10.49 -15.09 -29.31
C VAL A 191 10.62 -13.62 -29.67
N ARG A 192 11.15 -12.78 -28.78
CA ARG A 192 11.36 -11.34 -29.05
C ARG A 192 12.16 -11.09 -30.33
N ARG A 193 13.17 -11.91 -30.65
CA ARG A 193 13.95 -11.77 -31.89
C ARG A 193 13.14 -12.01 -33.17
N ARG A 194 11.94 -12.58 -33.08
CA ARG A 194 11.11 -13.02 -34.22
C ARG A 194 9.80 -12.24 -34.33
N THR A 195 9.53 -11.30 -33.44
CA THR A 195 8.26 -10.56 -33.43
C THR A 195 8.44 -9.10 -33.85
N ASN A 196 7.32 -8.41 -34.08
CA ASN A 196 7.32 -7.00 -34.48
C ASN A 196 7.40 -6.07 -33.24
N GLN A 197 7.51 -4.77 -33.48
CA GLN A 197 7.66 -3.78 -32.40
C GLN A 197 6.48 -3.75 -31.41
N SER A 198 5.25 -3.99 -31.86
CA SER A 198 4.07 -4.03 -30.98
C SER A 198 4.09 -5.24 -30.04
N ASP A 199 4.58 -6.37 -30.55
CA ASP A 199 4.77 -7.58 -29.76
C ASP A 199 5.97 -7.47 -28.81
N HIS A 200 7.00 -6.69 -29.17
CA HIS A 200 8.11 -6.38 -28.25
C HIS A 200 7.61 -5.70 -26.98
N GLU A 201 6.68 -4.75 -27.08
CA GLU A 201 6.15 -4.04 -25.91
C GLU A 201 5.46 -5.02 -24.93
N LYS A 202 4.63 -5.94 -25.45
CA LYS A 202 3.98 -6.97 -24.62
C LYS A 202 4.97 -7.95 -24.00
N LEU A 203 6.00 -8.34 -24.75
CA LEU A 203 7.05 -9.23 -24.25
C LEU A 203 7.90 -8.54 -23.19
N ASP A 204 8.20 -7.26 -23.34
CA ASP A 204 8.93 -6.50 -22.33
C ASP A 204 8.09 -6.37 -21.04
N GLU A 205 6.78 -6.11 -21.15
CA GLU A 205 5.86 -6.17 -20.00
C GLU A 205 5.83 -7.55 -19.32
N TYR A 206 5.98 -8.65 -20.06
CA TYR A 206 6.02 -10.01 -19.52
C TYR A 206 7.37 -10.31 -18.83
N LEU A 207 8.48 -9.99 -19.49
CA LEU A 207 9.83 -10.14 -18.95
C LEU A 207 10.02 -9.37 -17.64
N GLU A 208 9.40 -8.21 -17.54
CA GLU A 208 9.44 -7.40 -16.33
C GLU A 208 8.71 -8.07 -15.16
N SER A 209 7.53 -8.64 -15.41
CA SER A 209 6.81 -9.41 -14.37
C SER A 209 7.59 -10.63 -13.88
N ILE A 210 8.46 -11.21 -14.72
CA ILE A 210 9.37 -12.29 -14.31
C ILE A 210 10.45 -11.77 -13.37
N ARG A 211 11.06 -10.61 -13.66
CA ARG A 211 12.07 -10.01 -12.77
C ARG A 211 11.53 -9.69 -11.38
N ASP A 212 10.27 -9.28 -11.29
CA ASP A 212 9.59 -9.07 -10.01
C ASP A 212 9.46 -10.38 -9.22
N ILE A 213 9.18 -11.50 -9.89
CA ILE A 213 9.15 -12.84 -9.27
C ILE A 213 10.56 -13.25 -8.80
N GLU A 214 11.59 -13.05 -9.63
CA GLU A 214 12.98 -13.36 -9.26
C GLU A 214 13.42 -12.57 -8.02
N THR A 215 13.10 -11.27 -7.99
CA THR A 215 13.40 -10.39 -6.85
C THR A 215 12.72 -10.88 -5.57
N ARG A 216 11.48 -11.36 -5.68
CA ARG A 216 10.77 -11.96 -4.54
C ARG A 216 11.40 -13.27 -4.08
N ILE A 217 11.79 -14.16 -5.00
CA ILE A 217 12.47 -15.42 -4.65
C ILE A 217 13.80 -15.14 -3.96
N ALA A 218 14.62 -14.25 -4.52
CA ALA A 218 15.89 -13.86 -3.92
C ALA A 218 15.71 -13.27 -2.51
N LYS A 219 14.62 -12.52 -2.31
CA LYS A 219 14.28 -12.03 -0.98
C LYS A 219 13.86 -13.16 -0.05
N GLU A 220 12.98 -14.06 -0.47
CA GLU A 220 12.56 -15.21 0.35
C GLU A 220 13.76 -16.07 0.76
N GLU A 221 14.73 -16.25 -0.13
CA GLU A 221 16.00 -16.94 0.13
C GLU A 221 16.79 -16.28 1.28
N ASN A 222 16.91 -14.95 1.28
CA ASN A 222 17.58 -14.21 2.37
C ASN A 222 16.92 -14.39 3.74
N TRP A 223 15.64 -14.79 3.76
CA TRP A 223 14.90 -15.03 5.00
C TRP A 223 14.72 -16.52 5.31
N LEU A 224 15.28 -17.44 4.51
CA LEU A 224 15.27 -18.87 4.80
C LEU A 224 15.93 -19.16 6.15
N GLY A 225 15.26 -19.96 6.99
CA GLY A 225 15.73 -20.30 8.33
C GLY A 225 15.73 -19.15 9.35
N ALA A 226 15.45 -17.90 8.93
CA ALA A 226 15.32 -16.78 9.86
C ALA A 226 14.14 -17.02 10.82
N PRO A 227 14.28 -16.66 12.11
CA PRO A 227 13.18 -16.75 13.07
C PRO A 227 11.95 -16.00 12.58
N ARG A 228 10.76 -16.58 12.80
CA ARG A 228 9.48 -15.90 12.56
C ARG A 228 8.93 -15.41 13.91
N PRO A 229 9.19 -14.15 14.30
CA PRO A 229 8.68 -13.62 15.54
C PRO A 229 7.14 -13.69 15.58
N ARG A 230 6.61 -13.99 16.76
CA ARG A 230 5.17 -14.02 17.04
C ARG A 230 4.79 -12.78 17.85
N PRO A 231 3.58 -12.22 17.64
CA PRO A 231 3.13 -11.08 18.42
C PRO A 231 2.96 -11.45 19.89
N ASP A 232 3.18 -10.50 20.79
CA ASP A 232 3.11 -10.69 22.24
C ASP A 232 1.76 -11.23 22.69
N LYS A 233 0.68 -10.71 22.09
CA LYS A 233 -0.66 -11.25 22.25
C LYS A 233 -0.81 -12.46 21.32
N ALA A 234 -1.04 -13.63 21.91
CA ALA A 234 -1.29 -14.86 21.16
C ALA A 234 -2.44 -14.64 20.15
N LEU A 235 -2.06 -14.54 18.87
CA LEU A 235 -3.00 -14.40 17.78
C LEU A 235 -3.48 -15.79 17.40
N LYS A 236 -4.75 -16.08 17.70
CA LYS A 236 -5.38 -17.34 17.31
C LYS A 236 -5.56 -17.35 15.80
N GLU A 237 -5.31 -18.51 15.20
CA GLU A 237 -5.66 -18.72 13.80
C GLU A 237 -7.16 -18.39 13.61
N PRO A 238 -7.50 -17.52 12.64
CA PRO A 238 -8.91 -17.21 12.37
C PRO A 238 -9.65 -18.49 11.96
N GLY A 239 -10.65 -18.88 12.75
CA GLY A 239 -11.54 -20.00 12.43
C GLY A 239 -12.71 -19.55 11.53
N GLY A 240 -13.30 -20.50 10.78
CA GLY A 240 -14.54 -20.30 10.02
C GLY A 240 -14.51 -19.24 8.91
N ALA A 241 -15.62 -19.12 8.18
CA ALA A 241 -15.83 -18.06 7.19
C ALA A 241 -16.26 -16.77 7.91
N LEU A 242 -15.28 -15.94 8.31
CA LEU A 242 -15.55 -14.60 8.84
C LEU A 242 -16.12 -13.69 7.74
N SER A 243 -17.00 -12.75 8.13
CA SER A 243 -17.54 -11.74 7.21
C SER A 243 -17.82 -10.41 7.90
N GLY A 244 -17.95 -9.35 7.11
CA GLY A 244 -18.41 -8.04 7.58
C GLY A 244 -17.48 -7.40 8.61
N ILE A 245 -18.04 -6.90 9.72
CA ILE A 245 -17.28 -6.15 10.74
C ILE A 245 -16.24 -7.05 11.42
N GLU A 246 -16.56 -8.32 11.67
CA GLU A 246 -15.64 -9.24 12.35
C GLU A 246 -14.43 -9.57 11.48
N GLU A 247 -14.64 -9.81 10.18
CA GLU A 247 -13.55 -9.99 9.21
C GLU A 247 -12.63 -8.77 9.18
N VAL A 248 -13.19 -7.56 9.09
CA VAL A 248 -12.40 -6.31 9.07
C VAL A 248 -11.62 -6.12 10.36
N ARG A 249 -12.20 -6.45 11.53
CA ARG A 249 -11.51 -6.39 12.82
C ARG A 249 -10.32 -7.34 12.88
N VAL A 250 -10.51 -8.60 12.47
CA VAL A 250 -9.41 -9.59 12.46
C VAL A 250 -8.33 -9.20 11.46
N MET A 251 -8.69 -8.64 10.30
CA MET A 251 -7.70 -8.09 9.36
C MET A 251 -6.87 -6.97 10.00
N TYR A 252 -7.49 -6.05 10.75
CA TYR A 252 -6.75 -5.03 11.48
C TYR A 252 -5.83 -5.61 12.57
N ASP A 253 -6.29 -6.61 13.32
CA ASP A 253 -5.46 -7.31 14.31
C ASP A 253 -4.23 -7.97 13.65
N LEU A 254 -4.42 -8.58 12.48
CA LEU A 254 -3.33 -9.17 11.69
C LEU A 254 -2.35 -8.11 11.17
N MET A 255 -2.84 -6.97 10.70
CA MET A 255 -1.99 -5.85 10.28
C MET A 255 -1.16 -5.34 11.46
N ALA A 256 -1.78 -5.12 12.62
CA ALA A 256 -1.10 -4.67 13.82
C ALA A 256 -0.03 -5.68 14.27
N ALA A 257 -0.36 -6.97 14.29
CA ALA A 257 0.58 -8.04 14.62
C ALA A 257 1.75 -8.09 13.63
N ALA A 258 1.49 -7.94 12.32
CA ALA A 258 2.55 -7.91 11.31
C ALA A 258 3.54 -6.76 11.52
N LEU A 259 3.04 -5.58 11.94
CA LEU A 259 3.88 -4.41 12.25
C LEU A 259 4.65 -4.56 13.57
N GLN A 260 4.03 -5.18 14.58
CA GLN A 260 4.64 -5.46 15.90
C GLN A 260 5.86 -6.37 15.77
N VAL A 261 5.74 -7.44 14.98
CA VAL A 261 6.84 -8.39 14.77
C VAL A 261 7.77 -8.02 13.62
N ASP A 262 7.57 -6.85 13.01
CA ASP A 262 8.31 -6.34 11.85
C ASP A 262 8.32 -7.32 10.65
N ALA A 263 7.23 -8.08 10.44
CA ALA A 263 7.07 -8.97 9.29
C ALA A 263 7.01 -8.19 7.98
N THR A 264 6.41 -6.99 8.02
CA THR A 264 6.37 -6.00 6.95
C THR A 264 6.33 -4.60 7.57
N ARG A 265 6.81 -3.60 6.83
CA ARG A 265 6.66 -2.18 7.17
C ARG A 265 5.73 -1.42 6.23
N VAL A 266 5.26 -2.07 5.18
CA VAL A 266 4.33 -1.49 4.21
C VAL A 266 3.11 -2.37 4.10
N ILE A 267 1.93 -1.80 4.33
CA ILE A 267 0.66 -2.51 4.25
C ILE A 267 -0.31 -1.69 3.42
N THR A 268 -1.01 -2.37 2.52
CA THR A 268 -2.14 -1.80 1.77
C THR A 268 -3.36 -2.66 2.02
N PHE A 269 -4.47 -2.04 2.40
CA PHE A 269 -5.74 -2.75 2.60
C PHE A 269 -6.88 -2.03 1.86
N GLY A 270 -7.45 -2.69 0.86
CA GLY A 270 -8.67 -2.25 0.17
C GLY A 270 -9.91 -2.99 0.66
N SER A 271 -10.89 -2.30 1.24
CA SER A 271 -12.12 -2.95 1.73
C SER A 271 -13.37 -2.62 0.91
N ASN A 272 -14.29 -3.59 0.81
CA ASN A 272 -15.60 -3.50 0.16
C ASN A 272 -16.64 -2.65 0.90
N LEU A 273 -16.28 -1.49 1.42
CA LEU A 273 -17.28 -0.61 2.01
C LEU A 273 -18.12 0.02 0.87
N ASN A 274 -19.24 -0.62 0.54
CA ASN A 274 -20.22 -0.21 -0.46
C ASN A 274 -21.04 1.00 0.02
N SER A 275 -20.42 2.18 0.06
CA SER A 275 -21.09 3.46 0.34
C SER A 275 -20.95 4.43 -0.83
N MET A 276 -21.69 5.55 -0.79
CA MET A 276 -21.74 6.54 -1.87
C MET A 276 -20.35 7.14 -2.18
N HIS A 277 -19.88 6.98 -3.41
CA HIS A 277 -18.55 7.40 -3.82
C HIS A 277 -18.49 8.85 -4.29
N THR A 278 -17.51 9.64 -3.81
CA THR A 278 -17.18 10.96 -4.36
C THR A 278 -15.72 11.06 -4.83
N LEU A 279 -15.50 11.79 -5.92
CA LEU A 279 -14.16 12.13 -6.42
C LEU A 279 -13.70 13.53 -6.02
N ILE A 280 -14.61 14.34 -5.47
CA ILE A 280 -14.37 15.68 -4.92
C ILE A 280 -14.45 15.60 -3.41
N ASN A 281 -13.50 16.26 -2.73
CA ASN A 281 -13.37 16.21 -1.28
C ASN A 281 -13.18 14.76 -0.80
N CYS A 282 -12.12 14.10 -1.28
CA CYS A 282 -11.81 12.72 -0.94
C CYS A 282 -11.66 12.56 0.59
N PRO A 283 -12.45 11.69 1.24
CA PRO A 283 -12.36 11.44 2.68
C PRO A 283 -10.95 11.01 3.09
N THR A 284 -10.20 11.92 3.73
CA THR A 284 -8.78 11.72 3.98
C THR A 284 -8.44 11.98 5.44
N LEU A 285 -7.88 10.94 6.08
CA LEU A 285 -7.24 11.01 7.39
C LEU A 285 -5.79 10.57 7.23
N VAL A 286 -4.88 11.28 7.88
CA VAL A 286 -3.45 10.93 7.91
C VAL A 286 -3.02 10.86 9.37
N ALA A 287 -2.29 9.81 9.75
CA ALA A 287 -1.89 9.58 11.13
C ALA A 287 -0.44 9.08 11.22
N GLY A 288 0.21 9.30 12.37
CA GLY A 288 1.58 8.89 12.69
C GLY A 288 2.68 9.88 12.25
N GLY A 289 3.74 10.02 13.04
CA GLY A 289 4.80 11.03 12.81
C GLY A 289 5.94 10.64 11.85
N GLY A 290 5.93 9.43 11.27
CA GLY A 290 7.09 8.86 10.58
C GLY A 290 7.57 9.62 9.32
N SER A 291 6.72 10.48 8.76
CA SER A 291 7.03 11.36 7.63
C SER A 291 7.21 12.85 8.02
N GLY A 292 7.29 13.17 9.32
CA GLY A 292 7.36 14.56 9.78
C GLY A 292 6.05 15.33 9.62
N ILE A 293 4.91 14.63 9.72
CA ILE A 293 3.59 15.25 9.60
C ILE A 293 3.08 15.74 10.96
N LYS A 294 2.44 16.91 10.94
CA LYS A 294 1.69 17.47 12.07
C LYS A 294 0.38 16.71 12.25
N GLN A 295 0.02 16.45 13.50
CA GLN A 295 -1.18 15.71 13.88
C GLN A 295 -2.16 16.60 14.66
N GLY A 296 -3.39 16.13 14.78
CA GLY A 296 -4.42 16.80 15.57
C GLY A 296 -5.07 17.98 14.86
N GLN A 297 -4.87 18.13 13.55
CA GLN A 297 -5.29 19.29 12.80
C GLN A 297 -6.41 18.97 11.81
N HIS A 298 -7.19 19.99 11.50
CA HIS A 298 -8.06 20.01 10.34
C HIS A 298 -7.49 20.97 9.30
N LEU A 299 -7.15 20.42 8.12
CA LEU A 299 -6.65 21.17 6.98
C LEU A 299 -7.71 21.24 5.89
N VAL A 300 -7.93 22.43 5.35
CA VAL A 300 -8.82 22.67 4.22
C VAL A 300 -7.98 23.24 3.10
N MET A 301 -7.86 22.51 1.99
CA MET A 301 -7.11 23.02 0.85
C MET A 301 -7.87 24.16 0.18
N ASN A 302 -7.17 25.26 -0.11
CA ASN A 302 -7.74 26.46 -0.75
C ASN A 302 -8.29 26.17 -2.16
N ASN A 303 -7.65 25.25 -2.88
CA ASN A 303 -8.12 24.79 -4.18
C ASN A 303 -8.93 23.49 -4.02
N LEU A 304 -10.20 23.52 -4.44
CA LEU A 304 -11.11 22.35 -4.45
C LEU A 304 -10.61 21.19 -5.31
N ARG A 305 -9.64 21.44 -6.20
CA ARG A 305 -8.98 20.47 -7.06
C ARG A 305 -7.52 20.24 -6.69
N THR A 306 -7.17 20.37 -5.41
CA THR A 306 -5.82 20.02 -4.95
C THR A 306 -5.58 18.53 -5.17
N PRO A 307 -4.57 18.12 -5.96
CA PRO A 307 -4.33 16.71 -6.26
C PRO A 307 -4.08 15.90 -4.99
N LEU A 308 -4.79 14.77 -4.83
CA LEU A 308 -4.52 13.80 -3.76
C LEU A 308 -3.06 13.33 -3.77
N CYS A 309 -2.43 13.23 -4.94
CA CYS A 309 -1.03 12.85 -5.04
C CYS A 309 -0.05 13.84 -4.41
N ASN A 310 -0.46 15.08 -4.10
CA ASN A 310 0.38 15.98 -3.30
C ASN A 310 0.61 15.44 -1.88
N LEU A 311 -0.39 14.75 -1.31
CA LEU A 311 -0.24 14.03 -0.04
C LEU A 311 0.73 12.85 -0.20
N TRP A 312 0.55 12.02 -1.24
CA TRP A 312 1.42 10.87 -1.49
C TRP A 312 2.88 11.28 -1.68
N LEU A 313 3.14 12.30 -2.48
CA LEU A 313 4.48 12.84 -2.70
C LEU A 313 5.11 13.35 -1.39
N GLY A 314 4.35 14.08 -0.59
CA GLY A 314 4.81 14.57 0.72
C GLY A 314 5.18 13.42 1.67
N LEU A 315 4.36 12.38 1.75
CA LEU A 315 4.63 11.20 2.57
C LEU A 315 5.86 10.41 2.08
N LEU A 316 6.08 10.28 0.77
CA LEU A 316 7.31 9.68 0.22
C LEU A 316 8.54 10.46 0.67
N ARG A 317 8.54 11.78 0.45
CA ARG A 317 9.66 12.67 0.78
C ARG A 317 9.96 12.68 2.27
N GLY A 318 8.94 12.83 3.12
CA GLY A 318 9.07 12.75 4.57
C GLY A 318 9.54 11.39 5.08
N SER A 319 9.22 10.32 4.36
CA SER A 319 9.78 8.99 4.62
C SER A 319 11.22 8.80 4.13
N GLY A 320 11.81 9.83 3.49
CA GLY A 320 13.18 9.85 2.98
C GLY A 320 13.31 9.32 1.56
N ILE A 321 12.22 9.09 0.83
CA ILE A 321 12.23 8.66 -0.57
C ILE A 321 12.34 9.91 -1.45
N LYS A 322 13.40 9.98 -2.25
CA LYS A 322 13.67 11.12 -3.14
C LYS A 322 12.82 10.97 -4.41
N ALA A 323 11.60 11.45 -4.36
CA ALA A 323 10.71 11.52 -5.52
C ALA A 323 10.50 12.99 -5.93
N GLU A 324 10.72 13.30 -7.21
CA GLU A 324 10.47 14.64 -7.75
C GLU A 324 8.97 14.88 -7.98
N ALA A 325 8.25 13.86 -8.44
CA ALA A 325 6.80 13.83 -8.60
C ALA A 325 6.25 12.43 -8.32
N PHE A 326 4.95 12.32 -8.10
CA PHE A 326 4.23 11.06 -7.99
C PHE A 326 2.83 11.20 -8.58
N GLY A 327 2.42 10.30 -9.46
CA GLY A 327 1.11 10.36 -10.12
C GLY A 327 0.86 11.72 -10.78
N ASP A 328 -0.24 12.37 -10.41
CA ASP A 328 -0.66 13.70 -10.86
C ASP A 328 -0.25 14.84 -9.91
N SER A 329 0.71 14.61 -9.02
CA SER A 329 1.15 15.63 -8.06
C SER A 329 1.64 16.90 -8.74
N THR A 330 1.21 18.05 -8.23
CA THR A 330 1.72 19.38 -8.62
C THR A 330 2.63 20.00 -7.56
N GLY A 331 2.78 19.35 -6.41
CA GLY A 331 3.57 19.79 -5.27
C GLY A 331 3.38 18.88 -4.07
N ILE A 332 3.65 19.39 -2.87
CA ILE A 332 3.29 18.75 -1.60
C ILE A 332 2.26 19.61 -0.85
N ILE A 333 1.69 19.09 0.24
CA ILE A 333 0.83 19.86 1.15
C ILE A 333 1.72 20.41 2.27
N ASP A 334 2.33 21.57 2.06
CA ASP A 334 3.33 22.13 2.99
C ASP A 334 2.79 22.32 4.41
N GLU A 335 1.51 22.68 4.56
CA GLU A 335 0.86 22.88 5.85
C GLU A 335 0.84 21.62 6.72
N LEU A 336 0.86 20.43 6.08
CA LEU A 336 0.87 19.14 6.77
C LEU A 336 2.25 18.84 7.39
N PHE A 337 3.32 19.41 6.87
CA PHE A 337 4.69 19.12 7.30
C PHE A 337 5.22 20.25 8.21
N GLY A 338 6.13 19.91 9.12
CA GLY A 338 6.76 20.83 10.07
C GLY A 338 8.16 20.39 10.44
#